data_AF-A0A4V5NUG5-F1
#
_entry.id   AF-A0A4V5NUG5-F1
#
_cell.length_a   1.000
_cell.length_b   1.000
_cell.length_c   1.000
_cell.angle_alpha   90.00
_cell.angle_beta   90.00
_cell.angle_gamma   90.00
#
_symmetry.space_group_name_H-M   'P 1'
#
loop_
_entity.id
_entity.type
_entity.pdbx_description
1 polymer ?
#
loop_
_entity_poly.entity_id
_entity_poly.type
_entity_poly.pdbx_seq_one_letter_code
_entity_poly.pdbx_strand_id
1 'polypeptide(L)'
;MPNSLTFSSKETKLLLGITDCELMHMRTAGELQYIKKGNAFLYTLHDRKLLLNHPIAAKVINWHVGKHDLSADNWPRKENTLNSLIDLVEQILIPLERTFGELHITYGFVSAELNRHIQKHSPQGTYPSIDQHSGSEVNTADNLICDRNGLACDFLIKGFEQCMDEIMGYIVNNLSFDKLYYYGADRPIHISVGQENAKHLQVMGISKNGRRIPGRKAFGEDAIALAAEVTE
;
A
#
# COMPACT_ATOMS: atom_id res chain seq x y z
N MET A 1 16.79 -16.05 -1.97
CA MET A 1 15.93 -15.78 -0.79
C MET A 1 15.49 -14.34 -0.92
N PRO A 2 14.19 -14.00 -0.94
CA PRO A 2 13.81 -12.60 -0.81
C PRO A 2 14.38 -12.10 0.52
N ASN A 3 15.09 -10.96 0.49
CA ASN A 3 15.65 -10.36 1.70
C ASN A 3 14.53 -10.17 2.72
N SER A 4 14.56 -10.91 3.82
CA SER A 4 13.59 -10.73 4.90
C SER A 4 13.69 -9.30 5.42
N LEU A 5 12.54 -8.62 5.55
CA LEU A 5 12.51 -7.26 6.08
C LEU A 5 13.14 -7.26 7.48
N THR A 6 14.06 -6.33 7.70
CA THR A 6 14.63 -6.09 9.03
C THR A 6 14.17 -4.76 9.59
N PHE A 7 14.04 -4.68 10.90
CA PHE A 7 13.49 -3.53 11.63
C PHE A 7 14.50 -3.03 12.66
N SER A 8 14.62 -1.72 12.80
CA SER A 8 15.37 -1.09 13.88
C SER A 8 14.75 -1.41 15.24
N SER A 9 15.51 -1.26 16.33
CA SER A 9 14.98 -1.38 17.70
C SER A 9 13.72 -0.53 17.93
N LYS A 10 13.64 0.66 17.32
CA LYS A 10 12.46 1.54 17.45
C LYS A 10 11.24 0.92 16.78
N GLU A 11 11.38 0.45 15.54
CA GLU A 11 10.29 -0.22 14.80
C GLU A 11 9.91 -1.54 15.49
N THR A 12 10.87 -2.36 15.91
CA THR A 12 10.60 -3.63 16.57
C THR A 12 9.79 -3.47 17.86
N LYS A 13 10.13 -2.50 18.71
CA LYS A 13 9.35 -2.18 19.90
C LYS A 13 7.92 -1.80 19.56
N LEU A 14 7.75 -0.95 18.54
CA LEU A 14 6.44 -0.51 18.09
C LEU A 14 5.60 -1.68 17.56
N LEU A 15 6.20 -2.52 16.73
CA LEU A 15 5.53 -3.67 16.11
C LEU A 15 5.13 -4.73 17.15
N LEU A 16 5.98 -4.98 18.14
CA LEU A 16 5.72 -5.95 19.22
C LEU A 16 4.92 -5.36 20.40
N GLY A 17 4.80 -4.03 20.49
CA GLY A 17 4.17 -3.37 21.64
C GLY A 17 4.96 -3.51 22.94
N ILE A 18 6.30 -3.52 22.87
CA ILE A 18 7.19 -3.75 24.02
C ILE A 18 8.10 -2.55 24.33
N THR A 19 8.63 -2.53 25.54
CA THR A 19 9.58 -1.54 26.05
C THR A 19 11.02 -1.84 25.63
N ASP A 20 11.93 -0.87 25.87
CA ASP A 20 13.37 -1.08 25.66
C ASP A 20 13.95 -2.20 26.54
N CYS A 21 13.46 -2.32 27.77
CA CYS A 21 13.90 -3.34 28.71
C CYS A 21 13.52 -4.74 28.22
N GLU A 22 12.27 -4.92 27.81
CA GLU A 22 11.77 -6.18 27.26
C GLU A 22 12.51 -6.55 25.97
N LEU A 23 12.69 -5.61 25.04
CA LEU A 23 13.46 -5.85 23.81
C LEU A 23 14.88 -6.33 24.11
N MET A 24 15.53 -5.72 25.11
CA MET A 24 16.87 -6.15 25.53
C MET A 24 16.85 -7.58 26.09
N HIS A 25 15.91 -7.91 26.96
CA HIS A 25 15.78 -9.24 27.55
C HIS A 25 15.53 -10.32 26.49
N MET A 26 14.54 -10.12 25.62
CA MET A 26 14.23 -11.04 24.52
C MET A 26 15.44 -11.26 23.61
N ARG A 27 16.17 -10.19 23.29
CA ARG A 27 17.41 -10.28 22.50
C ARG A 27 18.49 -11.11 23.22
N THR A 28 18.72 -10.88 24.51
CA THR A 28 19.74 -11.62 25.28
C THR A 28 19.36 -13.07 25.54
N ALA A 29 18.06 -13.38 25.62
CA ALA A 29 17.53 -14.72 25.77
C ALA A 29 17.57 -15.53 24.46
N GLY A 30 17.88 -14.89 23.33
CA GLY A 30 17.92 -15.55 22.01
C GLY A 30 16.55 -15.73 21.36
N GLU A 31 15.53 -15.03 21.85
CA GLU A 31 14.14 -15.13 21.38
C GLU A 31 13.90 -14.36 20.07
N LEU A 32 14.79 -13.42 19.74
CA LEU A 32 14.69 -12.60 18.54
C LEU A 32 15.86 -12.86 17.59
N GLN A 33 15.54 -13.03 16.31
CA GLN A 33 16.54 -13.03 15.25
C GLN A 33 16.96 -11.60 14.94
N TYR A 34 18.27 -11.34 14.89
CA TYR A 34 18.79 -10.03 14.56
C TYR A 34 20.17 -10.09 13.89
N ILE A 35 20.49 -9.03 13.17
CA ILE A 35 21.84 -8.71 12.70
C ILE A 35 22.35 -7.47 13.43
N LYS A 36 23.61 -7.47 13.81
CA LYS A 36 24.27 -6.29 14.38
C LYS A 36 25.01 -5.53 13.28
N LYS A 37 24.70 -4.24 13.11
CA LYS A 37 25.39 -3.33 12.16
C LYS A 37 25.95 -2.15 12.94
N GLY A 38 27.26 -2.17 13.22
CA GLY A 38 27.89 -1.21 14.12
C GLY A 38 27.28 -1.27 15.52
N ASN A 39 26.73 -0.14 15.98
CA ASN A 39 26.03 -0.04 17.27
C ASN A 39 24.53 -0.34 17.18
N ALA A 40 24.00 -0.56 15.98
CA ALA A 40 22.58 -0.83 15.76
C ALA A 40 22.28 -2.33 15.70
N PHE A 41 21.08 -2.69 16.12
CA PHE A 41 20.48 -4.01 15.94
C PHE A 41 19.33 -3.90 14.95
N LEU A 42 19.30 -4.80 13.97
CA LEU A 42 18.21 -4.93 13.02
C LEU A 42 17.58 -6.31 13.18
N TYR A 43 16.29 -6.35 13.50
CA TYR A 43 15.58 -7.56 13.87
C TYR A 43 14.76 -8.09 12.71
N THR A 44 14.69 -9.41 12.58
CA THR A 44 13.75 -10.10 11.68
C THR A 44 12.56 -10.54 12.51
N LEU A 45 11.35 -10.20 12.06
CA LEU A 45 10.11 -10.64 12.69
C LEU A 45 9.49 -11.76 11.85
N HIS A 46 9.14 -12.87 12.51
CA HIS A 46 8.54 -14.02 11.83
C HIS A 46 7.03 -13.90 11.66
N ASP A 47 6.35 -13.25 12.59
CA ASP A 47 4.92 -12.99 12.47
C ASP A 47 4.67 -11.72 11.65
N ARG A 48 4.26 -11.92 10.40
CA ARG A 48 3.92 -10.84 9.46
C ARG A 48 2.70 -10.03 9.93
N LYS A 49 1.83 -10.59 10.79
CA LYS A 49 0.65 -9.87 11.32
C LYS A 49 1.05 -8.66 12.16
N LEU A 50 2.27 -8.65 12.71
CA LEU A 50 2.81 -7.48 13.41
C LEU A 50 2.90 -6.24 12.51
N LEU A 51 2.96 -6.39 11.18
CA LEU A 51 2.94 -5.27 10.24
C LEU A 51 1.64 -4.46 10.27
N LEU A 52 0.54 -5.02 10.80
CA LEU A 52 -0.68 -4.27 11.05
C LEU A 52 -0.48 -3.16 12.11
N ASN A 53 0.53 -3.30 12.98
CA ASN A 53 0.93 -2.29 13.96
C ASN A 53 1.87 -1.23 13.36
N HIS A 54 2.31 -1.39 12.10
CA HIS A 54 3.17 -0.40 11.45
C HIS A 54 2.39 0.90 11.19
N PRO A 55 2.96 2.10 11.43
CA PRO A 55 2.27 3.37 11.21
C PRO A 55 1.71 3.53 9.80
N ILE A 56 2.41 2.99 8.79
CA ILE A 56 1.95 3.03 7.40
C ILE A 56 0.66 2.24 7.17
N ALA A 57 0.45 1.12 7.87
CA ALA A 57 -0.80 0.37 7.82
C ALA A 57 -1.96 1.21 8.38
N ALA A 58 -1.72 1.90 9.50
CA ALA A 58 -2.69 2.84 10.06
C ALA A 58 -3.00 4.02 9.12
N LYS A 59 -2.02 4.52 8.35
CA LYS A 59 -2.25 5.55 7.31
C LYS A 59 -3.15 5.03 6.18
N VAL A 60 -2.98 3.77 5.76
CA VAL A 60 -3.84 3.13 4.75
C VAL A 60 -5.27 2.95 5.25
N ILE A 61 -5.45 2.60 6.53
CA ILE A 61 -6.78 2.41 7.13
C ILE A 61 -7.47 3.75 7.40
N ASN A 62 -6.77 4.72 7.95
CA ASN A 62 -7.36 5.97 8.46
C ASN A 62 -7.34 7.13 7.45
N TRP A 63 -7.04 6.87 6.18
CA TRP A 63 -6.98 7.90 5.12
C TRP A 63 -8.26 8.76 5.02
N HIS A 64 -9.40 8.19 5.41
CA HIS A 64 -10.72 8.81 5.33
C HIS A 64 -10.96 9.85 6.42
N VAL A 65 -10.18 9.83 7.51
CA VAL A 65 -10.37 10.71 8.67
C VAL A 65 -10.20 12.17 8.25
N GLY A 66 -11.19 13.00 8.55
CA GLY A 66 -11.25 14.40 8.13
C GLY A 66 -11.71 14.64 6.68
N LYS A 67 -11.86 13.58 5.87
CA LYS A 67 -12.43 13.65 4.51
C LYS A 67 -13.89 13.21 4.47
N HIS A 68 -14.24 12.20 5.27
CA HIS A 68 -15.57 11.64 5.35
C HIS A 68 -16.06 11.67 6.80
N ASP A 69 -17.29 12.15 7.00
CA ASP A 69 -17.96 12.15 8.30
C ASP A 69 -18.58 10.78 8.57
N LEU A 70 -17.71 9.80 8.82
CA LEU A 70 -18.09 8.44 9.18
C LEU A 70 -17.82 8.23 10.68
N SER A 71 -18.87 7.91 11.44
CA SER A 71 -18.73 7.61 12.87
C SER A 71 -18.23 6.18 13.15
N ALA A 72 -18.33 5.29 12.17
CA ALA A 72 -17.87 3.92 12.27
C ALA A 72 -16.38 3.78 11.93
N ASP A 73 -15.75 2.70 12.40
CA ASP A 73 -14.36 2.41 12.05
C ASP A 73 -14.23 1.93 10.59
N ASN A 74 -13.04 2.10 10.03
CA ASN A 74 -12.69 1.62 8.70
C ASN A 74 -11.77 0.40 8.76
N TRP A 75 -11.96 -0.50 9.74
CA TRP A 75 -11.06 -1.63 9.94
C TRP A 75 -11.43 -2.83 9.04
N PRO A 76 -10.44 -3.51 8.42
CA PRO A 76 -10.69 -4.71 7.63
C PRO A 76 -11.38 -5.82 8.43
N ARG A 77 -12.43 -6.45 7.86
CA ARG A 77 -13.17 -7.53 8.54
C ARG A 77 -12.86 -8.90 7.98
N LYS A 78 -12.40 -8.99 6.74
CA LYS A 78 -12.05 -10.28 6.10
C LYS A 78 -10.56 -10.57 6.22
N GLU A 79 -10.23 -11.84 6.50
CA GLU A 79 -8.84 -12.29 6.64
C GLU A 79 -8.03 -12.08 5.35
N ASN A 80 -8.63 -12.31 4.18
CA ASN A 80 -7.99 -12.03 2.89
C ASN A 80 -7.64 -10.55 2.69
N THR A 81 -8.47 -9.64 3.21
CA THR A 81 -8.17 -8.19 3.21
C THR A 81 -6.99 -7.89 4.13
N LEU A 82 -6.95 -8.48 5.34
CA LEU A 82 -5.82 -8.30 6.27
C LEU A 82 -4.51 -8.82 5.66
N ASN A 83 -4.53 -10.00 5.03
CA ASN A 83 -3.36 -10.55 4.36
C ASN A 83 -2.90 -9.64 3.21
N SER A 84 -3.83 -9.11 2.42
CA SER A 84 -3.50 -8.16 1.35
C SER A 84 -2.95 -6.83 1.88
N LEU A 85 -3.43 -6.36 3.04
CA LEU A 85 -2.85 -5.19 3.71
C LEU A 85 -1.41 -5.45 4.17
N ILE A 86 -1.16 -6.62 4.76
CA ILE A 86 0.19 -7.04 5.14
C ILE A 86 1.11 -7.09 3.91
N ASP A 87 0.65 -7.69 2.80
CA ASP A 87 1.40 -7.75 1.55
C ASP A 87 1.70 -6.35 0.99
N LEU A 88 0.70 -5.45 0.97
CA LEU A 88 0.87 -4.07 0.51
C LEU A 88 1.91 -3.32 1.36
N VAL A 89 1.85 -3.47 2.68
CA VAL A 89 2.77 -2.83 3.62
C VAL A 89 4.19 -3.36 3.44
N GLU A 90 4.37 -4.68 3.38
CA GLU A 90 5.68 -5.33 3.32
C GLU A 90 6.37 -5.15 1.97
N GLN A 91 5.64 -5.37 0.87
CA GLN A 91 6.22 -5.47 -0.46
C GLN A 91 6.36 -4.11 -1.15
N ILE A 92 5.57 -3.12 -0.73
CA ILE A 92 5.46 -1.84 -1.43
C ILE A 92 5.73 -0.67 -0.48
N LEU A 93 4.91 -0.50 0.55
CA LEU A 93 4.89 0.78 1.29
C LEU A 93 6.12 0.97 2.19
N ILE A 94 6.58 -0.05 2.92
CA ILE A 94 7.80 0.06 3.72
C ILE A 94 9.05 0.23 2.83
N PRO A 95 9.23 -0.55 1.73
CA PRO A 95 10.32 -0.29 0.78
C PRO A 95 10.34 1.14 0.25
N LEU A 96 9.18 1.69 -0.14
CA LEU A 96 9.08 3.08 -0.61
C LEU A 96 9.41 4.08 0.50
N GLU A 97 8.90 3.87 1.72
CA GLU A 97 9.13 4.78 2.84
C GLU A 97 10.61 4.86 3.21
N ARG A 98 11.31 3.72 3.14
CA ARG A 98 12.74 3.64 3.42
C ARG A 98 13.61 4.25 2.33
N THR A 99 13.18 4.19 1.07
CA THR A 99 13.95 4.71 -0.07
C THR A 99 13.73 6.21 -0.27
N PHE A 100 12.48 6.68 -0.21
CA PHE A 100 12.13 8.05 -0.61
C PHE A 100 11.59 8.91 0.53
N GLY A 101 11.29 8.32 1.69
CA GLY A 101 10.77 9.03 2.86
C GLY A 101 9.25 8.98 2.95
N GLU A 102 8.66 10.00 3.57
CA GLU A 102 7.27 9.95 4.05
C GLU A 102 6.25 9.78 2.92
N LEU A 103 5.43 8.71 2.98
CA LEU A 103 4.24 8.56 2.14
C LEU A 103 3.04 9.30 2.74
N HIS A 104 2.32 10.00 1.86
CA HIS A 104 1.00 10.55 2.11
C HIS A 104 -0.05 9.71 1.37
N ILE A 105 -0.81 8.88 2.11
CA ILE A 105 -1.90 8.09 1.55
C ILE A 105 -3.09 9.02 1.26
N THR A 106 -3.40 9.20 -0.03
CA THR A 106 -4.52 10.04 -0.47
C THR A 106 -5.84 9.30 -0.50
N TYR A 107 -5.80 7.99 -0.76
CA TYR A 107 -6.97 7.11 -0.76
C TYR A 107 -6.50 5.70 -0.40
N GLY A 108 -7.14 5.05 0.56
CA GLY A 108 -6.63 3.82 1.17
C GLY A 108 -7.68 2.72 1.20
N PHE A 109 -7.65 1.90 2.25
CA PHE A 109 -8.63 0.83 2.42
C PHE A 109 -10.05 1.38 2.58
N VAL A 110 -11.06 0.69 2.05
CA VAL A 110 -12.47 1.08 2.14
C VAL A 110 -13.31 -0.10 2.62
N SER A 111 -13.70 -0.08 3.89
CA SER A 111 -14.59 -1.07 4.49
C SER A 111 -15.97 -1.05 3.82
N ALA A 112 -16.76 -2.10 4.04
CA ALA A 112 -18.14 -2.14 3.54
C ALA A 112 -18.99 -0.96 4.04
N GLU A 113 -18.73 -0.47 5.25
CA GLU A 113 -19.40 0.70 5.84
C GLU A 113 -18.96 2.00 5.19
N LEU A 114 -17.65 2.20 5.04
CA LEU A 114 -17.12 3.38 4.37
C LEU A 114 -17.54 3.42 2.90
N ASN A 115 -17.55 2.27 2.20
CA ASN A 115 -18.04 2.18 0.83
C ASN A 115 -19.50 2.66 0.73
N ARG A 116 -20.39 2.15 1.59
CA ARG A 116 -21.80 2.60 1.62
C ARG A 116 -21.91 4.10 1.87
N HIS A 117 -21.09 4.63 2.78
CA HIS A 117 -21.06 6.06 3.07
C HIS A 117 -20.62 6.87 1.84
N ILE A 118 -19.51 6.50 1.18
CA ILE A 118 -18.99 7.18 -0.01
C ILE A 118 -20.02 7.11 -1.15
N GLN A 119 -20.60 5.94 -1.41
CA GLN A 119 -21.60 5.78 -2.48
C GLN A 119 -22.84 6.64 -2.26
N LYS A 120 -23.21 6.90 -0.99
CA LYS A 120 -24.37 7.74 -0.64
C LYS A 120 -24.07 9.24 -0.76
N HIS A 121 -22.89 9.70 -0.37
CA HIS A 121 -22.61 11.14 -0.21
C HIS A 121 -21.67 11.72 -1.26
N SER A 122 -20.76 10.92 -1.82
CA SER A 122 -19.73 11.36 -2.76
C SER A 122 -19.27 10.24 -3.71
N PRO A 123 -20.16 9.65 -4.52
CA PRO A 123 -19.82 8.51 -5.40
C PRO A 123 -18.92 8.88 -6.60
N GLN A 124 -18.71 10.17 -6.86
CA GLN A 124 -18.01 10.64 -8.05
C GLN A 124 -16.58 10.09 -8.11
N GLY A 125 -16.23 9.48 -9.24
CA GLY A 125 -14.89 8.93 -9.47
C GLY A 125 -14.65 7.55 -8.85
N THR A 126 -15.65 6.94 -8.20
CA THR A 126 -15.55 5.58 -7.67
C THR A 126 -16.16 4.54 -8.62
N TYR A 127 -15.60 3.33 -8.63
CA TYR A 127 -16.19 2.19 -9.32
C TYR A 127 -15.97 0.90 -8.51
N PRO A 128 -16.75 0.70 -7.42
CA PRO A 128 -16.46 -0.29 -6.39
C PRO A 128 -16.18 -1.71 -6.89
N SER A 129 -16.90 -2.17 -7.92
CA SER A 129 -16.77 -3.55 -8.44
C SER A 129 -15.40 -3.88 -9.03
N ILE A 130 -14.62 -2.87 -9.41
CA ILE A 130 -13.27 -3.04 -9.98
C ILE A 130 -12.20 -2.31 -9.18
N ASP A 131 -12.60 -1.74 -8.04
CA ASP A 131 -11.75 -0.93 -7.18
C ASP A 131 -11.21 -1.79 -6.03
N GLN A 132 -9.92 -2.11 -6.08
CA GLN A 132 -9.26 -2.95 -5.08
C GLN A 132 -9.12 -2.25 -3.71
N HIS A 133 -9.54 -1.00 -3.54
CA HIS A 133 -9.54 -0.32 -2.24
C HIS A 133 -10.43 -1.03 -1.19
N SER A 134 -11.47 -1.75 -1.61
CA SER A 134 -12.30 -2.55 -0.70
C SER A 134 -11.76 -3.93 -0.35
N GLY A 135 -10.59 -4.31 -0.86
CA GLY A 135 -10.02 -5.59 -0.52
C GLY A 135 -10.88 -6.77 -1.00
N SER A 136 -10.97 -7.79 -0.14
CA SER A 136 -11.92 -8.91 -0.26
C SER A 136 -13.15 -8.71 0.63
N GLU A 137 -13.51 -7.47 0.98
CA GLU A 137 -14.71 -7.18 1.76
C GLU A 137 -16.00 -7.49 0.98
N VAL A 138 -17.07 -7.75 1.72
CA VAL A 138 -18.38 -8.12 1.18
C VAL A 138 -19.44 -7.08 1.54
N ASN A 139 -20.46 -6.98 0.72
CA ASN A 139 -21.63 -6.15 0.98
C ASN A 139 -22.63 -6.85 1.93
N THR A 140 -23.75 -6.21 2.21
CA THR A 140 -24.81 -6.75 3.10
C THR A 140 -25.50 -8.00 2.55
N ALA A 141 -25.33 -8.31 1.27
CA ALA A 141 -25.81 -9.54 0.63
C ALA A 141 -24.71 -10.61 0.54
N ASP A 142 -23.58 -10.44 1.26
CA ASP A 142 -22.42 -11.33 1.30
C ASP A 142 -21.71 -11.56 -0.06
N ASN A 143 -21.97 -10.68 -1.03
CA ASN A 143 -21.24 -10.65 -2.30
C ASN A 143 -19.98 -9.78 -2.16
N LEU A 144 -18.91 -10.12 -2.87
CA LEU A 144 -17.71 -9.30 -2.95
C LEU A 144 -18.06 -7.87 -3.40
N ILE A 145 -17.45 -6.88 -2.75
CA ILE A 145 -17.56 -5.48 -3.18
C ILE A 145 -16.73 -5.27 -4.44
N CYS A 146 -15.55 -5.91 -4.52
CA CYS A 146 -14.64 -5.88 -5.65
C CYS A 146 -14.22 -7.30 -6.04
N ASP A 147 -14.39 -7.64 -7.32
CA ASP A 147 -14.12 -9.00 -7.81
C ASP A 147 -12.62 -9.25 -8.07
N ARG A 148 -11.79 -8.19 -8.03
CA ARG A 148 -10.36 -8.26 -8.38
C ARG A 148 -9.46 -8.81 -7.26
N ASN A 149 -9.99 -9.01 -6.05
CA ASN A 149 -9.24 -9.40 -4.84
C ASN A 149 -7.99 -8.52 -4.60
N GLY A 150 -7.14 -8.86 -3.63
CA GLY A 150 -5.98 -8.04 -3.29
C GLY A 150 -6.37 -6.73 -2.59
N LEU A 151 -5.46 -5.75 -2.50
CA LEU A 151 -5.73 -4.45 -1.88
C LEU A 151 -4.97 -3.34 -2.60
N ALA A 152 -5.61 -2.17 -2.75
CA ALA A 152 -4.99 -0.97 -3.31
C ALA A 152 -4.88 0.20 -2.33
N CYS A 153 -3.94 1.10 -2.63
CA CYS A 153 -3.89 2.45 -2.07
C CYS A 153 -3.38 3.45 -3.13
N ASP A 154 -3.75 4.71 -2.95
CA ASP A 154 -3.27 5.85 -3.71
C ASP A 154 -2.39 6.69 -2.80
N PHE A 155 -1.22 7.11 -3.28
CA PHE A 155 -0.29 7.88 -2.47
C PHE A 155 0.53 8.89 -3.26
N LEU A 156 1.05 9.87 -2.52
CA LEU A 156 2.15 10.75 -2.92
C LEU A 156 3.34 10.49 -1.99
N ILE A 157 4.55 10.82 -2.45
CA ILE A 157 5.72 10.88 -1.59
C ILE A 157 6.08 12.34 -1.34
N LYS A 158 6.27 12.68 -0.07
CA LYS A 158 6.61 14.05 0.34
C LYS A 158 7.96 14.47 -0.24
N GLY A 159 7.99 15.62 -0.91
CA GLY A 159 9.16 16.11 -1.64
C GLY A 159 9.26 15.61 -3.09
N PHE A 160 8.38 14.69 -3.50
CA PHE A 160 8.30 14.15 -4.87
C PHE A 160 6.95 14.45 -5.54
N GLU A 161 6.16 15.39 -5.01
CA GLU A 161 4.80 15.67 -5.47
C GLU A 161 4.72 16.19 -6.90
N GLN A 162 5.85 16.49 -7.55
CA GLN A 162 5.95 16.95 -8.95
C GLN A 162 6.79 16.02 -9.84
N CYS A 163 7.31 14.91 -9.29
CA CYS A 163 8.15 13.94 -9.98
C CYS A 163 7.74 12.50 -9.64
N MET A 164 6.43 12.25 -9.59
CA MET A 164 5.89 10.90 -9.30
C MET A 164 6.19 9.88 -10.41
N ASP A 165 6.66 10.32 -11.59
CA ASP A 165 7.24 9.46 -12.62
C ASP A 165 8.50 8.72 -12.14
N GLU A 166 9.38 9.38 -11.37
CA GLU A 166 10.55 8.73 -10.77
C GLU A 166 10.14 7.60 -9.81
N ILE A 167 9.11 7.87 -9.01
CA ILE A 167 8.54 6.90 -8.06
C ILE A 167 7.91 5.72 -8.82
N MET A 168 7.15 6.01 -9.87
CA MET A 168 6.58 4.98 -10.75
C MET A 168 7.69 4.12 -11.36
N GLY A 169 8.73 4.74 -11.92
CA GLY A 169 9.87 4.05 -12.50
C GLY A 169 10.56 3.14 -11.48
N TYR A 170 10.82 3.62 -10.26
CA TYR A 170 11.40 2.80 -9.21
C TYR A 170 10.54 1.58 -8.88
N ILE A 171 9.23 1.77 -8.70
CA ILE A 171 8.32 0.67 -8.35
C ILE A 171 8.34 -0.41 -9.42
N VAL A 172 8.19 -0.01 -10.69
CA VAL A 172 8.11 -0.96 -11.81
C VAL A 172 9.40 -1.78 -11.95
N ASN A 173 10.55 -1.14 -11.70
CA ASN A 173 11.86 -1.79 -11.79
C ASN A 173 12.19 -2.68 -10.58
N ASN A 174 11.74 -2.33 -9.38
CA ASN A 174 12.33 -2.88 -8.14
C ASN A 174 11.34 -3.64 -7.25
N LEU A 175 10.03 -3.41 -7.40
CA LEU A 175 9.04 -3.94 -6.47
C LEU A 175 8.10 -4.95 -7.14
N SER A 176 7.51 -5.80 -6.31
CA SER A 176 6.38 -6.66 -6.70
C SER A 176 5.08 -5.89 -6.47
N PHE A 177 4.21 -5.90 -7.48
CA PHE A 177 2.91 -5.24 -7.44
C PHE A 177 1.99 -5.89 -8.47
N ASP A 178 0.69 -5.83 -8.22
CA ASP A 178 -0.32 -6.35 -9.13
C ASP A 178 -0.66 -5.34 -10.23
N LYS A 179 -1.11 -4.14 -9.84
CA LYS A 179 -1.45 -3.06 -10.77
C LYS A 179 -0.89 -1.73 -10.28
N LEU A 180 -0.37 -0.92 -11.20
CA LEU A 180 0.06 0.46 -10.98
C LEU A 180 -0.59 1.35 -12.02
N TYR A 181 -1.43 2.30 -11.58
CA TYR A 181 -2.03 3.28 -12.48
C TYR A 181 -1.36 4.63 -12.25
N TYR A 182 -0.74 5.15 -13.30
CA TYR A 182 0.02 6.39 -13.29
C TYR A 182 -0.78 7.50 -13.96
N TYR A 183 -0.94 8.64 -13.28
CA TYR A 183 -1.83 9.73 -13.71
C TYR A 183 -1.10 11.02 -14.11
N GLY A 184 0.22 11.03 -14.07
CA GLY A 184 1.06 12.22 -14.27
C GLY A 184 1.95 12.52 -13.06
N ALA A 185 2.99 13.31 -13.28
CA ALA A 185 4.07 13.54 -12.31
C ALA A 185 3.60 14.33 -11.08
N ASP A 186 2.51 15.09 -11.22
CA ASP A 186 1.87 15.90 -10.19
C ASP A 186 0.71 15.18 -9.48
N ARG A 187 0.53 13.88 -9.71
CA ARG A 187 -0.64 13.10 -9.24
C ARG A 187 -0.26 11.90 -8.38
N PRO A 188 -1.14 11.50 -7.44
CA PRO A 188 -0.94 10.28 -6.68
C PRO A 188 -0.83 9.06 -7.60
N ILE A 189 0.01 8.11 -7.22
CA ILE A 189 0.06 6.79 -7.86
C ILE A 189 -0.98 5.90 -7.18
N HIS A 190 -1.81 5.22 -7.98
CA HIS A 190 -2.60 4.08 -7.51
C HIS A 190 -1.77 2.82 -7.65
N ILE A 191 -1.70 2.03 -6.58
CA ILE A 191 -1.00 0.76 -6.59
C ILE A 191 -1.74 -0.32 -5.82
N SER A 192 -1.69 -1.55 -6.31
CA SER A 192 -2.28 -2.70 -5.65
C SER A 192 -1.33 -3.90 -5.52
N VAL A 193 -1.62 -4.73 -4.53
CA VAL A 193 -1.16 -6.13 -4.47
C VAL A 193 -2.33 -7.05 -4.78
N GLY A 194 -2.04 -8.26 -5.24
CA GLY A 194 -3.03 -9.24 -5.67
C GLY A 194 -2.36 -10.56 -6.01
N GLN A 195 -3.17 -11.62 -6.09
CA GLN A 195 -2.68 -12.99 -6.27
C GLN A 195 -1.94 -13.19 -7.59
N GLU A 196 -2.33 -12.45 -8.63
CA GLU A 196 -1.74 -12.55 -9.98
C GLU A 196 -0.36 -11.90 -10.06
N ASN A 197 -0.06 -10.91 -9.21
CA ASN A 197 1.16 -10.10 -9.27
C ASN A 197 1.51 -9.69 -10.72
N ALA A 198 0.50 -9.20 -11.44
CA ALA A 198 0.56 -9.07 -12.90
C ALA A 198 1.62 -8.07 -13.40
N LYS A 199 2.19 -7.25 -12.50
CA LYS A 199 3.06 -6.11 -12.84
C LYS A 199 2.45 -5.26 -13.95
N HIS A 200 1.15 -5.00 -13.84
CA HIS A 200 0.39 -4.24 -14.82
C HIS A 200 0.62 -2.75 -14.61
N LEU A 201 1.38 -2.12 -15.52
CA LEU A 201 1.49 -0.66 -15.59
C LEU A 201 0.44 -0.11 -16.55
N GLN A 202 -0.41 0.78 -16.06
CA GLN A 202 -1.38 1.53 -16.86
C GLN A 202 -1.07 3.02 -16.76
N VAL A 203 -0.65 3.62 -17.87
CA VAL A 203 -0.48 5.07 -18.00
C VAL A 203 -1.83 5.66 -18.40
N MET A 204 -2.35 6.57 -17.58
CA MET A 204 -3.64 7.21 -17.77
C MET A 204 -3.47 8.51 -18.56
N GLY A 205 -4.36 8.74 -19.52
CA GLY A 205 -4.43 9.96 -20.30
C GLY A 205 -5.59 10.86 -19.87
N ILE A 206 -5.62 12.07 -20.42
CA ILE A 206 -6.73 13.02 -20.30
C ILE A 206 -7.34 13.20 -21.69
N SER A 207 -8.64 12.94 -21.80
CA SER A 207 -9.40 13.21 -23.02
C SER A 207 -9.53 14.72 -23.28
N LYS A 208 -9.94 15.11 -24.49
CA LYS A 208 -10.17 16.52 -24.87
C LYS A 208 -11.13 17.25 -23.92
N ASN A 209 -12.03 16.53 -23.26
CA ASN A 209 -13.04 17.08 -22.34
C ASN A 209 -12.58 17.01 -20.87
N GLY A 210 -11.30 16.75 -20.58
CA GLY A 210 -10.76 16.69 -19.23
C GLY A 210 -11.01 15.37 -18.48
N ARG A 211 -11.72 14.41 -19.08
CA ARG A 211 -11.99 13.10 -18.44
C ARG A 211 -10.75 12.20 -18.53
N ARG A 212 -10.40 11.53 -17.42
CA ARG A 212 -9.39 10.47 -17.38
C ARG A 212 -9.80 9.28 -18.23
N ILE A 213 -8.89 8.82 -19.08
CA ILE A 213 -9.09 7.66 -19.96
C ILE A 213 -7.87 6.72 -19.87
N PRO A 214 -8.05 5.40 -19.95
CA PRO A 214 -6.92 4.48 -20.06
C PRO A 214 -6.10 4.82 -21.32
N GLY A 215 -4.80 5.01 -21.13
CA GLY A 215 -3.83 5.18 -22.21
C GLY A 215 -3.06 3.89 -22.46
N ARG A 216 -1.74 4.02 -22.62
CA ARG A 216 -0.82 2.89 -22.82
C ARG A 216 -0.78 1.99 -21.58
N LYS A 217 -0.62 0.68 -21.80
CA LYS A 217 -0.43 -0.30 -20.73
C LYS A 217 0.56 -1.37 -21.13
N ALA A 218 1.21 -1.96 -20.14
CA ALA A 218 2.13 -3.08 -20.30
C ALA A 218 2.13 -3.95 -19.04
N PHE A 219 2.71 -5.14 -19.13
CA PHE A 219 2.72 -6.16 -18.08
C PHE A 219 4.11 -6.74 -17.94
N GLY A 220 4.44 -7.31 -16.78
CA GLY A 220 5.71 -8.02 -16.58
C GLY A 220 6.93 -7.16 -16.93
N GLU A 221 7.82 -7.68 -17.79
CA GLU A 221 9.03 -6.97 -18.22
C GLU A 221 8.72 -5.82 -19.19
N ASP A 222 7.67 -5.91 -20.01
CA ASP A 222 7.26 -4.82 -20.90
C ASP A 222 6.83 -3.58 -20.13
N ALA A 223 6.38 -3.75 -18.87
CA ALA A 223 6.09 -2.62 -17.99
C ALA A 223 7.34 -1.77 -17.71
N ILE A 224 8.52 -2.39 -17.63
CA ILE A 224 9.79 -1.69 -17.41
C ILE A 224 10.13 -0.82 -18.63
N ALA A 225 9.97 -1.36 -19.85
CA ALA A 225 10.18 -0.60 -21.08
C ALA A 225 9.20 0.58 -21.18
N LEU A 226 7.92 0.34 -20.89
CA LEU A 226 6.91 1.41 -20.87
C LEU A 226 7.22 2.47 -19.81
N ALA A 227 7.72 2.08 -18.63
CA ALA A 227 8.10 3.04 -17.58
C ALA A 227 9.25 3.94 -18.03
N ALA A 228 10.29 3.37 -18.67
CA ALA A 228 11.42 4.13 -19.19
C ALA A 228 10.98 5.20 -20.20
N GLU A 229 10.09 4.86 -21.13
CA GLU A 229 9.55 5.81 -22.11
C GLU A 229 8.70 6.94 -21.51
N VAL A 230 8.17 6.76 -20.30
CA VAL A 230 7.35 7.77 -19.61
C VAL A 230 8.21 8.73 -18.77
N THR A 231 9.39 8.27 -18.34
CA THR A 231 10.36 9.04 -17.53
C THR A 231 11.39 9.81 -18.36
N GLU A 232 11.46 9.58 -19.68
CA GLU A 232 12.31 10.32 -20.64
C GLU A 232 11.66 11.64 -21.11
#